data_AF-A0AAI8ETD3-F1
#
_entry.id   AF-A0AAI8ETD3-F1
#
_cell.length_a   1.000
_cell.length_b   1.000
_cell.length_c   1.000
_cell.angle_alpha   90.00
_cell.angle_beta   90.00
_cell.angle_gamma   90.00
#
_symmetry.space_group_name_H-M   'P 1'
#
loop_
_entity.id
_entity.type
_entity.pdbx_description
1 polymer ?
#
loop_
_entity_poly.entity_id
_entity_poly.type
_entity_poly.pdbx_seq_one_letter_code
_entity_poly.pdbx_strand_id
1 'polypeptide(L)' 'MGNASSALSNAIRLGTVAEVNLANARCRLQVGEMLTDYLPWVVTLAGTTIIWSAPAIGEQVVVFDTPRVP' A
#
# COMPACT_ATOMS: atom_id res chain seq x y z
N MET A 1 -28.12 10.75 -11.58
CA MET A 1 -26.84 10.48 -12.28
C MET A 1 -26.11 9.38 -11.52
N GLY A 2 -25.98 8.19 -12.12
CA GLY A 2 -25.21 7.10 -11.52
C GLY A 2 -23.73 7.47 -11.50
N ASN A 3 -23.12 7.51 -10.33
CA ASN A 3 -21.70 7.70 -10.18
C ASN A 3 -20.99 6.45 -10.72
N ALA A 4 -20.41 6.56 -11.91
CA ALA A 4 -19.46 5.57 -12.40
C ALA A 4 -18.15 5.66 -11.59
N SER A 5 -18.20 5.46 -10.27
CA SER A 5 -17.00 5.16 -9.48
C SER A 5 -16.77 3.66 -9.61
N SER A 6 -16.36 3.24 -10.80
CA SER A 6 -15.97 1.86 -11.07
C SER A 6 -14.87 1.45 -10.09
N ALA A 7 -14.77 0.17 -9.73
CA ALA A 7 -13.73 -0.34 -8.82
C ALA A 7 -12.30 0.07 -9.24
N LEU A 8 -12.11 0.41 -10.53
CA LEU A 8 -10.91 1.01 -11.08
C LEU A 8 -10.52 2.35 -10.43
N SER A 9 -11.50 3.20 -10.08
CA SER A 9 -11.25 4.54 -9.49
C SER A 9 -10.53 4.47 -8.13
N ASN A 10 -10.66 3.34 -7.43
CA ASN A 10 -10.01 3.10 -6.14
C ASN A 10 -8.72 2.25 -6.26
N ALA A 11 -8.32 1.83 -7.45
CA ALA A 11 -7.19 0.91 -7.63
C ALA A 11 -5.84 1.51 -7.22
N ILE A 12 -5.71 2.84 -7.22
CA ILE A 12 -4.49 3.55 -6.82
C ILE A 12 -4.88 4.66 -5.86
N ARG A 13 -4.29 4.66 -4.66
CA ARG A 13 -4.53 5.68 -3.63
C ARG A 13 -3.21 6.17 -3.04
N LEU A 14 -3.21 7.36 -2.47
CA LEU A 14 -2.09 7.86 -1.67
C LEU A 14 -2.33 7.57 -0.19
N GLY A 15 -1.29 7.16 0.51
CA GLY A 15 -1.30 6.92 1.94
C GLY A 15 -0.04 7.43 2.62
N THR A 16 -0.08 7.52 3.94
CA THR A 16 1.09 7.82 4.78
C THR A 16 1.40 6.61 5.64
N VAL A 17 2.66 6.21 5.72
CA VAL A 17 3.08 5.04 6.50
C VAL A 17 2.84 5.31 7.98
N ALA A 18 1.98 4.51 8.61
CA ALA A 18 1.62 4.63 10.02
C ALA A 18 2.40 3.64 10.90
N GLU A 19 2.62 2.42 10.42
CA GLU A 19 3.34 1.36 11.15
C GLU A 19 4.22 0.55 10.19
N VAL A 20 5.36 0.06 10.68
CA VAL A 20 6.29 -0.79 9.92
C VAL A 20 6.64 -2.03 10.74
N ASN A 21 6.34 -3.20 10.20
CA ASN A 21 6.74 -4.51 10.72
C ASN A 21 7.89 -5.06 9.86
N LEU A 22 9.12 -4.77 10.30
CA LEU A 22 10.34 -5.18 9.61
C LEU A 22 10.52 -6.70 9.58
N ALA A 23 10.06 -7.41 10.62
CA ALA A 23 10.19 -8.86 10.72
C ALA A 23 9.38 -9.60 9.65
N ASN A 24 8.30 -8.99 9.15
CA ASN A 24 7.39 -9.61 8.19
C ASN A 24 7.34 -8.89 6.83
N ALA A 25 8.20 -7.89 6.61
CA ALA A 25 8.20 -7.07 5.39
C ALA A 25 6.84 -6.41 5.09
N ARG A 26 6.13 -5.92 6.13
CA ARG A 26 4.80 -5.32 5.97
C ARG A 26 4.66 -3.98 6.67
N CYS A 27 3.86 -3.09 6.09
CA CYS A 27 3.52 -1.81 6.68
C CYS A 27 2.00 -1.57 6.70
N ARG A 28 1.56 -0.63 7.52
CA ARG A 28 0.18 -0.13 7.50
C ARG A 28 0.19 1.33 7.07
N LEU A 29 -0.81 1.72 6.29
CA LEU A 29 -0.94 3.07 5.76
C LEU A 29 -2.20 3.73 6.30
N GLN A 30 -2.08 5.01 6.64
CA GLN A 30 -3.24 5.89 6.80
C GLN A 30 -3.62 6.43 5.42
N VAL A 31 -4.81 6.11 4.95
CA VAL A 31 -5.39 6.54 3.65
C VAL A 31 -6.69 7.28 3.94
N GLY A 32 -6.65 8.62 3.92
CA GLY A 32 -7.76 9.43 4.43
C GLY A 32 -8.03 9.09 5.90
N GLU A 33 -9.24 8.68 6.24
CA GLU A 33 -9.65 8.26 7.59
C GLU A 33 -9.44 6.75 7.85
N MET A 34 -9.08 5.98 6.82
CA MET A 34 -8.92 4.53 6.92
C MET A 34 -7.47 4.14 7.22
N LEU A 35 -7.26 3.30 8.22
CA LEU A 35 -6.01 2.60 8.46
C LEU A 35 -6.06 1.21 7.81
N THR A 36 -5.11 0.89 6.93
CA THR A 36 -5.07 -0.41 6.25
C THR A 36 -4.73 -1.56 7.20
N ASP A 37 -4.96 -2.80 6.76
CA ASP A 37 -4.24 -3.97 7.29
C ASP A 37 -2.75 -3.90 6.95
N TYR A 38 -1.97 -4.87 7.44
CA TYR A 38 -0.56 -5.02 7.09
C TYR A 38 -0.38 -5.47 5.64
N LEU A 39 0.06 -4.54 4.80
CA LEU A 39 0.34 -4.74 3.38
C LEU A 39 1.84 -4.95 3.13
N PRO A 40 2.23 -5.79 2.17
CA PRO A 40 3.62 -5.81 1.71
C PRO A 40 3.95 -4.49 1.01
N TRP A 41 5.22 -4.08 1.04
CA TRP A 41 5.72 -3.01 0.19
C TRP A 41 6.53 -3.56 -0.99
N VAL A 42 6.59 -2.77 -2.06
CA VAL A 42 7.43 -3.08 -3.22
C VAL A 42 8.89 -2.75 -2.93
N VAL A 43 9.79 -3.58 -3.44
CA VAL A 43 11.24 -3.34 -3.41
C VAL A 43 11.77 -3.27 -4.84
N THR A 44 12.93 -2.62 -5.03
CA THR A 44 13.53 -2.45 -6.35
C THR A 44 13.86 -3.79 -7.01
N LEU A 45 14.35 -4.76 -6.22
CA LEU A 45 14.66 -6.13 -6.66
C LEU A 45 14.20 -7.12 -5.57
N ALA A 46 13.47 -8.16 -5.99
CA ALA A 46 12.91 -9.21 -5.13
C ALA A 46 13.24 -10.64 -5.62
N GLY A 47 14.38 -10.80 -6.31
CA GLY A 47 14.83 -12.09 -6.87
C GLY A 47 15.99 -12.68 -6.07
N THR A 48 16.95 -13.32 -6.77
CA THR A 48 18.20 -13.82 -6.14
C THR A 48 18.99 -12.69 -5.49
N THR A 49 18.97 -11.50 -6.10
CA THR A 49 19.45 -10.26 -5.47
C THR A 49 18.24 -9.51 -4.93
N ILE A 50 18.37 -9.05 -3.68
CA ILE A 50 17.34 -8.27 -2.99
C ILE A 50 17.91 -6.91 -2.63
N ILE A 51 17.17 -5.85 -2.98
CA ILE A 51 17.43 -4.51 -2.45
C ILE A 51 16.37 -4.24 -1.37
N TRP A 52 16.79 -4.33 -0.11
CA TRP A 52 15.91 -4.06 1.01
C TRP A 52 15.89 -2.56 1.34
N SER A 53 14.75 -1.92 1.09
CA SER A 53 14.49 -0.53 1.46
C SER A 53 13.10 -0.47 2.08
N ALA A 54 13.03 -0.60 3.40
CA ALA A 54 11.77 -0.48 4.13
C ALA A 54 11.28 0.98 4.10
N PRO A 55 9.97 1.21 3.97
CA PRO A 55 9.41 2.56 4.07
C PRO A 55 9.56 3.10 5.50
N ALA A 56 9.69 4.41 5.65
CA ALA A 56 9.75 5.07 6.95
C ALA A 56 8.36 5.49 7.44
N ILE A 57 8.11 5.46 8.76
CA ILE A 57 6.89 6.03 9.34
C ILE A 57 6.82 7.53 8.99
N GLY A 58 5.64 7.98 8.55
CA GLY A 58 5.41 9.34 8.08
C GLY A 58 5.71 9.56 6.58
N GLU A 59 6.27 8.58 5.89
CA GLU A 59 6.52 8.67 4.45
C GLU A 59 5.21 8.59 3.65
N GLN A 60 5.06 9.47 2.64
CA GLN A 60 3.94 9.40 1.71
C GLN A 60 4.25 8.36 0.63
N VAL A 61 3.31 7.43 0.42
CA VAL A 61 3.46 6.31 -0.52
C VAL A 61 2.20 6.10 -1.35
N VAL A 62 2.36 5.41 -2.47
CA VAL A 62 1.24 4.93 -3.30
C VAL A 62 0.85 3.52 -2.84
N VAL A 63 -0.45 3.30 -2.65
CA VAL A 63 -1.01 1.96 -2.43
C VAL A 63 -1.78 1.51 -3.67
N PHE A 64 -1.49 0.28 -4.09
CA PHE A 64 -2.20 -0.40 -5.17
C PHE A 64 -3.21 -1.36 -4.55
N ASP A 65 -4.49 -1.13 -4.84
CA ASP A 65 -5.57 -2.00 -4.42
C ASP A 65 -6.04 -2.83 -5.60
N THR A 66 -6.06 -4.15 -5.43
CA THR A 66 -6.67 -5.02 -6.41
C THR A 66 -8.18 -4.95 -6.27
N PRO A 67 -8.94 -4.65 -7.34
CA PRO A 67 -10.39 -4.77 -7.31
C PRO A 67 -10.78 -6.15 -6.79
N ARG A 68 -11.53 -6.22 -5.70
CA ARG A 68 -12.12 -7.49 -5.26
C ARG A 68 -13.19 -7.86 -6.28
N VAL A 69 -12.88 -8.81 -7.15
CA VAL A 69 -13.90 -9.47 -7.98
C VAL A 69 -14.73 -10.33 -7.02
N PRO A 70 -16.06 -10.18 -6.99
CA PRO A 70 -16.93 -10.95 -6.10
C PRO A 70 -16.84 -12.46 -6.34
#